data_AF-A0A4Y9YZM4-F1
#
_entry.id   AF-A0A4Y9YZM4-F1
#
_cell.length_a   1.000
_cell.length_b   1.000
_cell.length_c   1.000
_cell.angle_alpha   90.00
_cell.angle_beta   90.00
_cell.angle_gamma   90.00
#
_symmetry.space_group_name_H-M   'P 1'
#
loop_
_entity.id
_entity.type
_entity.pdbx_description
1 polymer ?
#
loop_
_entity_poly.entity_id
_entity_poly.type
_entity_poly.pdbx_seq_one_letter_code
_entity_poly.pdbx_strand_id
1 'polypeptide(L)'
;MSFKTLTAFIALIGAANAAVTRRVACPDGKNTATNAACCALFPILDDIQTNLFDGGECGEEVHESLRLTFHDAIGFSLNPGASFGTNFGGGGADGSIITFSDTETNFHANGGIDEIVEEQRPFVEAHNITAGDFIQFAGAVGISNCPGAPRLEFMFGRPAATAPAPDKTVPEPFDTVDSILTRFKDAGFNTAEVVALLSSTGGNQGEVQSPLRGEIRLQSDSELARDSRTACLWQGFVNEQAKMTSAFKSAMAKLAVVGHNVRNMVDCSEVIPQTKPVTGKAHFPAGLSHADIEQACASTPFPTLPTDPGPVTSVAAVPPS
;
A
#
# COMPACT_ATOMS: atom_id res chain seq x y z
N MET A 1 -20.17 67.19 -22.51
CA MET A 1 -20.02 65.91 -23.22
C MET A 1 -19.87 64.83 -22.15
N SER A 2 -20.88 64.00 -21.98
CA SER A 2 -20.95 62.97 -20.92
C SER A 2 -20.96 61.61 -21.61
N PHE A 3 -19.91 60.82 -21.45
CA PHE A 3 -19.88 59.43 -21.87
C PHE A 3 -20.15 58.57 -20.63
N LYS A 4 -21.35 58.00 -20.57
CA LYS A 4 -21.71 56.94 -19.61
C LYS A 4 -21.26 55.61 -20.21
N THR A 5 -20.21 55.01 -19.69
CA THR A 5 -19.84 53.62 -19.95
C THR A 5 -20.74 52.71 -19.13
N LEU A 6 -21.60 51.94 -19.82
CA LEU A 6 -22.45 50.92 -19.23
C LEU A 6 -21.67 49.58 -19.25
N THR A 7 -21.10 49.18 -18.11
CA THR A 7 -20.45 47.88 -17.97
C THR A 7 -21.52 46.80 -17.79
N ALA A 8 -21.71 45.96 -18.80
CA ALA A 8 -22.59 44.79 -18.71
C ALA A 8 -21.87 43.65 -17.96
N PHE A 9 -22.38 43.28 -16.79
CA PHE A 9 -21.97 42.04 -16.10
C PHE A 9 -22.68 40.86 -16.78
N ILE A 10 -21.91 40.05 -17.52
CA ILE A 10 -22.38 38.73 -17.98
C ILE A 10 -22.16 37.76 -16.82
N ALA A 11 -23.24 37.36 -16.15
CA ALA A 11 -23.19 36.24 -15.20
C ALA A 11 -23.07 34.92 -16.00
N LEU A 12 -21.88 34.33 -16.00
CA LEU A 12 -21.68 32.98 -16.52
C LEU A 12 -22.28 32.00 -15.50
N ILE A 13 -23.53 31.57 -15.72
CA ILE A 13 -24.11 30.44 -14.98
C ILE A 13 -23.49 29.17 -15.57
N GLY A 14 -22.43 28.68 -14.94
CA GLY A 14 -21.90 27.36 -15.24
C GLY A 14 -22.91 26.30 -14.80
N ALA A 15 -23.58 25.66 -15.75
CA ALA A 15 -24.36 24.46 -15.48
C ALA A 15 -23.37 23.33 -15.14
N ALA A 16 -23.14 23.10 -13.84
CA ALA A 16 -22.51 21.88 -13.39
C ALA A 16 -23.47 20.72 -13.68
N ASN A 17 -23.18 19.93 -14.72
CA ASN A 17 -23.80 18.62 -14.89
C ASN A 17 -23.26 17.71 -13.79
N ALA A 18 -23.81 17.80 -12.59
CA ALA A 18 -23.68 16.75 -11.60
C ALA A 18 -24.48 15.55 -12.13
N ALA A 19 -23.81 14.65 -12.85
CA ALA A 19 -24.42 13.38 -13.22
C ALA A 19 -24.88 12.70 -11.93
N VAL A 20 -26.19 12.48 -11.80
CA VAL A 20 -26.76 11.74 -10.67
C VAL A 20 -26.29 10.29 -10.82
N THR A 21 -25.20 9.93 -10.13
CA THR A 21 -24.75 8.54 -10.05
C THR A 21 -25.83 7.75 -9.34
N ARG A 22 -26.51 6.87 -10.08
CA ARG A 22 -27.54 6.01 -9.50
C ARG A 22 -26.88 5.09 -8.48
N ARG A 23 -27.44 5.05 -7.27
CA ARG A 23 -27.02 4.15 -6.19
C ARG A 23 -28.07 3.06 -6.01
N VAL A 24 -27.64 1.89 -5.60
CA VAL A 24 -28.48 0.76 -5.21
C VAL A 24 -28.49 0.66 -3.68
N ALA A 25 -29.64 0.32 -3.10
CA ALA A 25 -29.72 -0.03 -1.69
C ALA A 25 -29.16 -1.43 -1.48
N CYS A 26 -28.25 -1.59 -0.51
CA CYS A 26 -27.70 -2.89 -0.18
C CYS A 26 -28.70 -3.72 0.65
N PRO A 27 -28.61 -5.07 0.62
CA PRO A 27 -29.54 -5.94 1.33
C PRO A 27 -29.56 -5.73 2.86
N ASP A 28 -28.51 -5.15 3.43
CA ASP A 28 -28.40 -4.83 4.85
C ASP A 28 -29.36 -3.72 5.34
N GLY A 29 -30.01 -3.00 4.42
CA GLY A 29 -30.91 -1.89 4.74
C GLY A 29 -30.24 -0.64 5.32
N LYS A 30 -28.91 -0.62 5.42
CA LYS A 30 -28.09 0.45 6.01
C LYS A 30 -27.27 1.16 4.93
N ASN A 31 -26.65 0.40 4.04
CA ASN A 31 -25.68 0.91 3.07
C ASN A 31 -26.27 1.08 1.68
N THR A 32 -25.62 1.91 0.87
CA THR A 32 -25.90 2.02 -0.57
C THR A 32 -24.59 1.98 -1.33
N ALA A 33 -24.61 1.45 -2.54
CA ALA A 33 -23.43 1.39 -3.42
C ALA A 33 -23.77 1.88 -4.83
N THR A 34 -22.77 2.28 -5.59
CA THR A 34 -22.86 2.63 -7.02
C THR A 34 -22.99 1.39 -7.90
N ASN A 35 -22.53 0.24 -7.43
CA ASN A 35 -22.72 -1.07 -8.05
C ASN A 35 -23.19 -2.10 -7.00
N ALA A 36 -24.18 -2.91 -7.33
CA ALA A 36 -24.74 -3.93 -6.43
C ALA A 36 -23.70 -4.99 -5.99
N ALA A 37 -22.68 -5.25 -6.80
CA ALA A 37 -21.60 -6.17 -6.44
C ALA A 37 -20.85 -5.71 -5.17
N CYS A 38 -20.69 -4.40 -4.97
CA CYS A 38 -19.98 -3.85 -3.80
C CYS A 38 -20.75 -4.06 -2.49
N CYS A 39 -22.05 -4.35 -2.54
CA CYS A 39 -22.84 -4.57 -1.32
C CYS A 39 -22.38 -5.79 -0.52
N ALA A 40 -21.76 -6.78 -1.17
CA ALA A 40 -21.20 -7.95 -0.49
C ALA A 40 -20.03 -7.60 0.44
N LEU A 41 -19.39 -6.43 0.25
CA LEU A 41 -18.20 -6.04 0.99
C LEU A 41 -18.51 -5.36 2.32
N PHE A 42 -19.72 -4.82 2.53
CA PHE A 42 -20.06 -4.15 3.80
C PHE A 42 -20.10 -5.11 5.00
N PRO A 43 -20.70 -6.32 4.89
CA PRO A 43 -20.59 -7.31 5.97
C PRO A 43 -19.15 -7.74 6.25
N ILE A 44 -18.33 -7.87 5.21
CA ILE A 44 -16.90 -8.20 5.33
C ILE A 44 -16.17 -7.07 6.06
N LEU A 45 -16.42 -5.81 5.69
CA LEU A 45 -15.86 -4.63 6.35
C LEU A 45 -16.18 -4.63 7.85
N ASP A 46 -17.45 -4.80 8.21
CA ASP A 46 -17.88 -4.77 9.60
C ASP A 46 -17.22 -5.92 10.40
N ASP A 47 -17.06 -7.09 9.77
CA ASP A 47 -16.43 -8.28 10.38
C ASP A 47 -14.92 -8.09 10.59
N ILE A 48 -14.15 -7.76 9.54
CA ILE A 48 -12.70 -7.62 9.66
C ILE A 48 -12.31 -6.43 10.54
N GLN A 49 -13.08 -5.34 10.54
CA GLN A 49 -12.82 -4.23 11.47
C GLN A 49 -12.99 -4.69 12.93
N THR A 50 -13.95 -5.56 13.22
CA THR A 50 -14.23 -6.00 14.59
C THR A 50 -13.30 -7.12 15.04
N ASN A 51 -13.05 -8.09 14.17
CA ASN A 51 -12.49 -9.39 14.54
C ASN A 51 -11.11 -9.68 13.96
N LEU A 52 -10.64 -8.91 12.97
CA LEU A 52 -9.27 -9.00 12.44
C LEU A 52 -8.44 -7.78 12.86
N PHE A 53 -9.04 -6.60 12.96
CA PHE A 53 -8.35 -5.36 13.28
C PHE A 53 -8.75 -4.78 14.64
N ASP A 54 -9.16 -5.61 15.60
CA ASP A 54 -9.42 -5.22 17.00
C ASP A 54 -10.31 -3.97 17.21
N GLY A 55 -11.35 -3.81 16.40
CA GLY A 55 -12.19 -2.62 16.43
C GLY A 55 -11.68 -1.46 15.57
N GLY A 56 -10.87 -1.74 14.56
CA GLY A 56 -10.36 -0.77 13.59
C GLY A 56 -9.06 -0.11 14.03
N GLU A 57 -8.20 -0.85 14.71
CA GLU A 57 -6.83 -0.44 15.02
C GLU A 57 -5.93 -0.50 13.78
N CYS A 58 -4.84 0.26 13.83
CA CYS A 58 -3.72 0.15 12.88
C CYS A 58 -2.58 -0.54 13.65
N GLY A 59 -2.77 -1.84 13.88
CA GLY A 59 -1.90 -2.72 14.66
C GLY A 59 -1.22 -3.77 13.78
N GLU A 60 -0.88 -4.92 14.38
CA GLU A 60 -0.08 -5.96 13.72
C GLU A 60 -0.77 -6.54 12.48
N GLU A 61 -2.04 -6.94 12.59
CA GLU A 61 -2.79 -7.55 11.49
C GLU A 61 -2.98 -6.58 10.33
N VAL A 62 -3.01 -5.27 10.60
CA VAL A 62 -3.01 -4.25 9.53
C VAL A 62 -1.66 -4.21 8.81
N HIS A 63 -0.56 -4.26 9.54
CA HIS A 63 0.79 -4.28 8.96
C HIS A 63 1.00 -5.54 8.13
N GLU A 64 0.62 -6.70 8.66
CA GLU A 64 0.73 -7.97 7.97
C GLU A 64 -0.21 -8.06 6.77
N SER A 65 -1.45 -7.58 6.90
CA SER A 65 -2.40 -7.53 5.77
C SER A 65 -1.88 -6.64 4.65
N LEU A 66 -1.25 -5.51 4.97
CA LEU A 66 -0.61 -4.65 3.98
C LEU A 66 0.56 -5.37 3.30
N ARG A 67 1.44 -6.01 4.09
CA ARG A 67 2.55 -6.81 3.54
C ARG A 67 2.02 -7.90 2.61
N LEU A 68 0.98 -8.63 3.01
CA LEU A 68 0.37 -9.70 2.23
C LEU A 68 -0.11 -9.22 0.85
N THR A 69 -0.62 -7.98 0.74
CA THR A 69 -0.99 -7.42 -0.58
C THR A 69 0.17 -7.38 -1.57
N PHE A 70 1.39 -7.10 -1.10
CA PHE A 70 2.58 -7.05 -1.93
C PHE A 70 3.05 -8.45 -2.31
N HIS A 71 3.12 -9.37 -1.34
CA HIS A 71 3.62 -10.72 -1.58
C HIS A 71 2.73 -11.52 -2.53
N ASP A 72 1.41 -11.35 -2.45
CA ASP A 72 0.47 -11.86 -3.46
C ASP A 72 0.73 -11.20 -4.82
N ALA A 73 0.62 -9.86 -4.89
CA ALA A 73 0.62 -9.14 -6.16
C ALA A 73 1.94 -9.20 -6.94
N ILE A 74 3.09 -9.26 -6.27
CA ILE A 74 4.42 -9.27 -6.92
C ILE A 74 4.81 -10.66 -7.43
N GLY A 75 4.04 -11.70 -7.09
CA GLY A 75 4.02 -13.03 -7.70
C GLY A 75 3.58 -13.02 -9.17
N PHE A 76 4.19 -12.16 -9.97
CA PHE A 76 3.89 -11.91 -11.38
C PHE A 76 5.18 -11.63 -12.15
N SER A 77 5.24 -11.91 -13.44
CA SER A 77 6.38 -11.60 -14.29
C SER A 77 5.91 -11.36 -15.72
N LEU A 78 6.37 -10.26 -16.33
CA LEU A 78 6.15 -9.99 -17.74
C LEU A 78 7.06 -10.86 -18.63
N ASN A 79 8.17 -11.36 -18.12
CA ASN A 79 9.17 -12.14 -18.87
C ASN A 79 9.58 -13.44 -18.17
N PRO A 80 8.63 -14.32 -17.79
CA PRO A 80 8.90 -15.43 -16.88
C PRO A 80 9.91 -16.45 -17.41
N GLY A 81 9.98 -16.63 -18.73
CA GLY A 81 10.97 -17.52 -19.34
C GLY A 81 12.40 -17.01 -19.15
N ALA A 82 12.61 -15.69 -19.21
CA ALA A 82 13.91 -15.07 -19.00
C ALA A 82 14.24 -14.89 -17.52
N SER A 83 13.25 -14.51 -16.71
CA SER A 83 13.44 -14.21 -15.29
C SER A 83 13.51 -15.47 -14.42
N PHE A 84 12.71 -16.50 -14.71
CA PHE A 84 12.50 -17.66 -13.85
C PHE A 84 12.62 -19.01 -14.56
N GLY A 85 12.80 -19.03 -15.89
CA GLY A 85 12.85 -20.27 -16.67
C GLY A 85 11.51 -21.00 -16.74
N THR A 86 10.40 -20.30 -16.48
CA THR A 86 9.04 -20.85 -16.50
C THR A 86 8.22 -20.22 -17.64
N ASN A 87 7.20 -20.94 -18.11
CA ASN A 87 6.23 -20.38 -19.08
C ASN A 87 5.08 -19.63 -18.40
N PHE A 88 4.92 -19.81 -17.08
CA PHE A 88 3.92 -19.15 -16.26
C PHE A 88 4.61 -18.17 -15.31
N GLY A 89 4.22 -16.90 -15.38
CA GLY A 89 4.83 -15.83 -14.59
C GLY A 89 4.17 -15.56 -13.25
N GLY A 90 3.19 -16.35 -12.85
CA GLY A 90 2.33 -16.06 -11.71
C GLY A 90 1.12 -15.20 -12.10
N GLY A 91 0.09 -15.21 -11.26
CA GLY A 91 -1.19 -14.54 -11.53
C GLY A 91 -1.27 -13.10 -11.02
N GLY A 92 -0.25 -12.62 -10.31
CA GLY A 92 -0.28 -11.31 -9.67
C GLY A 92 -1.21 -11.28 -8.47
N ALA A 93 -2.03 -10.23 -8.35
CA ALA A 93 -2.91 -10.04 -7.19
C ALA A 93 -4.12 -10.99 -7.26
N ASP A 94 -3.93 -12.30 -7.23
CA ASP A 94 -4.96 -13.32 -7.48
C ASP A 94 -5.32 -14.17 -6.25
N GLY A 95 -4.65 -13.94 -5.11
CA GLY A 95 -4.84 -14.70 -3.88
C GLY A 95 -4.20 -16.08 -3.92
N SER A 96 -3.24 -16.30 -4.82
CA SER A 96 -2.49 -17.55 -4.92
C SER A 96 -1.75 -17.86 -3.62
N ILE A 97 -1.25 -16.84 -2.90
CA ILE A 97 -0.54 -17.04 -1.63
C ILE A 97 -1.42 -17.62 -0.49
N ILE A 98 -2.74 -17.36 -0.48
CA ILE A 98 -3.69 -18.04 0.43
C ILE A 98 -4.14 -19.38 -0.16
N THR A 99 -4.42 -19.42 -1.46
CA THR A 99 -5.00 -20.60 -2.14
C THR A 99 -4.00 -21.76 -2.20
N PHE A 100 -2.71 -21.46 -2.35
CA PHE A 100 -1.60 -22.39 -2.45
C PHE A 100 -0.56 -22.11 -1.35
N SER A 101 -1.03 -21.79 -0.13
CA SER A 101 -0.18 -21.45 1.01
C SER A 101 0.86 -22.53 1.32
N ASP A 102 0.48 -23.81 1.27
CA ASP A 102 1.39 -24.96 1.42
C ASP A 102 2.61 -24.93 0.47
N THR A 103 2.54 -24.16 -0.62
CA THR A 103 3.66 -23.93 -1.53
C THR A 103 4.31 -22.57 -1.28
N GLU A 104 3.53 -21.49 -1.35
CA GLU A 104 4.09 -20.15 -1.42
C GLU A 104 4.64 -19.64 -0.09
N THR A 105 4.03 -19.99 1.05
CA THR A 105 4.55 -19.55 2.36
C THR A 105 5.85 -20.26 2.75
N ASN A 106 6.20 -21.34 2.04
CA ASN A 106 7.49 -22.03 2.19
C ASN A 106 8.63 -21.38 1.39
N PHE A 107 8.36 -20.38 0.54
CA PHE A 107 9.41 -19.62 -0.12
C PHE A 107 10.14 -18.73 0.89
N HIS A 108 11.46 -18.62 0.75
CA HIS A 108 12.28 -17.90 1.72
C HIS A 108 11.85 -16.43 1.88
N ALA A 109 11.54 -15.76 0.76
CA ALA A 109 11.08 -14.38 0.74
C ALA A 109 9.69 -14.20 1.41
N ASN A 110 8.90 -15.26 1.57
CA ASN A 110 7.59 -15.24 2.23
C ASN A 110 7.65 -15.63 3.71
N GLY A 111 8.84 -15.70 4.32
CA GLY A 111 8.99 -16.01 5.74
C GLY A 111 8.16 -15.06 6.63
N GLY A 112 7.39 -15.65 7.55
CA GLY A 112 6.52 -14.92 8.49
C GLY A 112 5.29 -14.29 7.84
N ILE A 113 4.75 -14.88 6.76
CA ILE A 113 3.45 -14.51 6.17
C ILE A 113 2.38 -15.57 6.44
N ASP A 114 2.80 -16.77 6.85
CA ASP A 114 1.91 -17.89 7.13
C ASP A 114 0.88 -17.56 8.22
N GLU A 115 1.26 -16.80 9.25
CA GLU A 115 0.35 -16.37 10.32
C GLU A 115 -0.86 -15.60 9.77
N ILE A 116 -0.62 -14.44 9.14
CA ILE A 116 -1.71 -13.64 8.55
C ILE A 116 -2.48 -14.37 7.44
N VAL A 117 -1.83 -15.28 6.69
CA VAL A 117 -2.52 -16.10 5.69
C VAL A 117 -3.56 -17.01 6.35
N GLU A 118 -3.19 -17.67 7.46
CA GLU A 118 -4.11 -18.55 8.18
C GLU A 118 -5.15 -17.76 9.00
N GLU A 119 -4.84 -16.54 9.45
CA GLU A 119 -5.84 -15.65 10.08
C GLU A 119 -6.88 -15.13 9.08
N GLN A 120 -6.49 -14.82 7.85
CA GLN A 120 -7.40 -14.32 6.81
C GLN A 120 -8.27 -15.44 6.20
N ARG A 121 -7.78 -16.68 6.14
CA ARG A 121 -8.46 -17.81 5.47
C ARG A 121 -9.90 -18.04 5.98
N PRO A 122 -10.21 -18.07 7.28
CA PRO A 122 -11.58 -18.23 7.77
C PRO A 122 -12.54 -17.15 7.27
N PHE A 123 -12.09 -15.91 7.09
CA PHE A 123 -12.93 -14.83 6.55
C PHE A 123 -13.20 -15.02 5.05
N VAL A 124 -12.19 -15.44 4.29
CA VAL A 124 -12.34 -15.79 2.87
C VAL A 124 -13.44 -16.86 2.70
N GLU A 125 -13.37 -17.91 3.51
CA GLU A 125 -14.33 -19.02 3.49
C GLU A 125 -15.73 -18.59 3.97
N ALA A 126 -15.81 -17.89 5.10
CA ALA A 126 -17.08 -17.49 5.71
C ALA A 126 -17.89 -16.53 4.82
N HIS A 127 -17.21 -15.64 4.09
CA HIS A 127 -17.87 -14.67 3.21
C HIS A 127 -17.95 -15.13 1.75
N ASN A 128 -17.39 -16.30 1.41
CA ASN A 128 -17.36 -16.85 0.05
C ASN A 128 -16.85 -15.81 -0.98
N ILE A 129 -15.80 -15.10 -0.61
CA ILE A 129 -15.08 -14.12 -1.44
C ILE A 129 -13.81 -14.78 -1.98
N THR A 130 -13.28 -14.34 -3.13
CA THR A 130 -12.01 -14.87 -3.61
C THR A 130 -10.87 -14.37 -2.73
N ALA A 131 -9.84 -15.19 -2.54
CA ALA A 131 -8.67 -14.82 -1.74
C ALA A 131 -8.03 -13.51 -2.25
N GLY A 132 -7.89 -13.35 -3.56
CA GLY A 132 -7.30 -12.13 -4.13
C GLY A 132 -8.12 -10.88 -3.84
N ASP A 133 -9.46 -10.97 -3.90
CA ASP A 133 -10.30 -9.83 -3.51
C ASP A 133 -10.20 -9.53 -2.02
N PHE A 134 -10.16 -10.57 -1.19
CA PHE A 134 -10.06 -10.41 0.27
C PHE A 134 -8.73 -9.77 0.69
N ILE A 135 -7.58 -10.26 0.20
CA ILE A 135 -6.25 -9.73 0.56
C ILE A 135 -6.19 -8.22 0.27
N GLN A 136 -6.58 -7.82 -0.96
CA GLN A 136 -6.52 -6.43 -1.38
C GLN A 136 -7.56 -5.57 -0.63
N PHE A 137 -8.69 -6.15 -0.23
CA PHE A 137 -9.69 -5.48 0.58
C PHE A 137 -9.20 -5.26 2.01
N ALA A 138 -8.67 -6.30 2.66
CA ALA A 138 -8.10 -6.24 4.01
C ALA A 138 -6.96 -5.24 4.09
N GLY A 139 -6.02 -5.25 3.13
CA GLY A 139 -4.96 -4.24 3.06
C GLY A 139 -5.49 -2.81 2.90
N ALA A 140 -6.50 -2.60 2.03
CA ALA A 140 -7.10 -1.28 1.84
C ALA A 140 -7.89 -0.77 3.07
N VAL A 141 -8.64 -1.65 3.73
CA VAL A 141 -9.37 -1.36 4.96
C VAL A 141 -8.41 -1.10 6.11
N GLY A 142 -7.42 -1.97 6.33
CA GLY A 142 -6.43 -1.83 7.40
C GLY A 142 -5.66 -0.51 7.28
N ILE A 143 -5.17 -0.17 6.08
CA ILE A 143 -4.53 1.14 5.83
C ILE A 143 -5.45 2.31 6.14
N SER A 144 -6.77 2.16 5.98
CA SER A 144 -7.71 3.23 6.31
C SER A 144 -7.82 3.53 7.81
N ASN A 145 -7.42 2.57 8.66
CA ASN A 145 -7.35 2.75 10.11
C ASN A 145 -6.15 3.62 10.53
N CYS A 146 -5.11 3.68 9.70
CA CYS A 146 -3.86 4.38 10.00
C CYS A 146 -3.98 5.90 9.76
N PRO A 147 -3.78 6.76 10.79
CA PRO A 147 -3.86 8.20 10.62
C PRO A 147 -2.81 8.73 9.62
N GLY A 148 -3.26 9.58 8.69
CA GLY A 148 -2.42 10.16 7.64
C GLY A 148 -2.34 9.34 6.37
N ALA A 149 -2.81 8.10 6.36
CA ALA A 149 -2.85 7.28 5.15
C ALA A 149 -3.84 7.83 4.11
N PRO A 150 -3.61 7.56 2.80
CA PRO A 150 -4.64 7.80 1.80
C PRO A 150 -5.73 6.74 1.87
N ARG A 151 -6.96 7.10 1.48
CA ARG A 151 -8.00 6.11 1.17
C ARG A 151 -7.64 5.43 -0.16
N LEU A 152 -7.27 4.16 -0.10
CA LEU A 152 -6.87 3.37 -1.27
C LEU A 152 -8.06 3.08 -2.20
N GLU A 153 -7.74 2.83 -3.47
CA GLU A 153 -8.70 2.32 -4.44
C GLU A 153 -8.89 0.82 -4.25
N PHE A 154 -10.11 0.33 -4.43
CA PHE A 154 -10.43 -1.09 -4.35
C PHE A 154 -11.27 -1.52 -5.56
N MET A 155 -10.62 -2.25 -6.46
CA MET A 155 -11.27 -2.92 -7.59
C MET A 155 -11.67 -4.33 -7.15
N PHE A 156 -12.91 -4.74 -7.40
CA PHE A 156 -13.49 -6.01 -6.99
C PHE A 156 -13.76 -6.92 -8.21
N GLY A 157 -13.59 -8.24 -8.04
CA GLY A 157 -13.90 -9.24 -9.07
C GLY A 157 -12.68 -10.03 -9.56
N ARG A 158 -11.68 -10.26 -8.70
CA ARG A 158 -10.56 -11.14 -9.03
C ARG A 158 -11.03 -12.60 -9.12
N PRO A 159 -10.68 -13.35 -10.18
CA PRO A 159 -10.95 -14.78 -10.23
C PRO A 159 -10.09 -15.52 -9.18
N ALA A 160 -10.52 -16.73 -8.79
CA ALA A 160 -9.69 -17.59 -7.96
C ALA A 160 -8.40 -17.99 -8.70
N ALA A 161 -7.28 -17.98 -7.98
CA ALA A 161 -6.00 -18.44 -8.49
C ALA A 161 -6.08 -19.89 -8.99
N THR A 162 -5.30 -20.22 -10.03
CA THR A 162 -5.30 -21.55 -10.65
C THR A 162 -3.96 -22.29 -10.55
N ALA A 163 -2.91 -21.59 -10.14
CA ALA A 163 -1.58 -22.13 -9.89
C ALA A 163 -0.84 -21.22 -8.90
N PRO A 164 0.14 -21.74 -8.14
CA PRO A 164 0.98 -20.91 -7.29
C PRO A 164 1.89 -19.99 -8.11
N ALA A 165 2.27 -18.86 -7.52
CA ALA A 165 3.34 -18.03 -8.06
C ALA A 165 4.67 -18.81 -8.15
N PRO A 166 5.51 -18.55 -9.18
CA PRO A 166 6.89 -19.03 -9.18
C PRO A 166 7.67 -18.49 -7.98
N ASP A 167 8.60 -19.27 -7.44
CA ASP A 167 9.54 -18.80 -6.41
C ASP A 167 10.45 -17.67 -6.95
N LYS A 168 11.04 -16.88 -6.03
CA LYS A 168 11.98 -15.76 -6.28
C LYS A 168 11.36 -14.55 -6.99
N THR A 169 10.04 -14.47 -7.03
CA THR A 169 9.33 -13.30 -7.58
C THR A 169 9.29 -12.14 -6.60
N VAL A 170 9.35 -12.43 -5.31
CA VAL A 170 9.38 -11.45 -4.22
C VAL A 170 10.83 -11.02 -3.97
N PRO A 171 11.15 -9.71 -4.01
CA PRO A 171 12.46 -9.21 -3.62
C PRO A 171 12.79 -9.50 -2.16
N GLU A 172 14.06 -9.76 -1.87
CA GLU A 172 14.58 -10.04 -0.53
C GLU A 172 15.25 -8.78 0.07
N PRO A 173 15.25 -8.61 1.39
CA PRO A 173 15.82 -7.41 2.03
C PRO A 173 17.34 -7.25 1.85
N PHE A 174 18.04 -8.31 1.44
CA PHE A 174 19.46 -8.33 1.11
C PHE A 174 19.75 -8.30 -0.40
N ASP A 175 18.72 -8.15 -1.23
CA ASP A 175 18.90 -7.92 -2.66
C ASP A 175 19.56 -6.56 -2.91
N THR A 176 20.45 -6.52 -3.89
CA THR A 176 21.03 -5.24 -4.36
C THR A 176 19.94 -4.34 -4.97
N VAL A 177 20.14 -3.03 -4.93
CA VAL A 177 19.25 -2.06 -5.61
C VAL A 177 19.03 -2.40 -7.08
N ASP A 178 20.05 -2.89 -7.79
CA ASP A 178 19.92 -3.32 -9.19
C ASP A 178 18.96 -4.51 -9.38
N SER A 179 19.04 -5.50 -8.48
CA SER A 179 18.15 -6.66 -8.46
C SER A 179 16.71 -6.23 -8.20
N ILE A 180 16.50 -5.40 -7.15
CA ILE A 180 15.18 -4.88 -6.77
C ILE A 180 14.56 -4.10 -7.93
N LEU A 181 15.27 -3.11 -8.49
CA LEU A 181 14.73 -2.30 -9.58
C LEU A 181 14.45 -3.12 -10.85
N THR A 182 15.29 -4.13 -11.13
CA THR A 182 15.05 -5.09 -12.23
C THR A 182 13.78 -5.91 -11.99
N ARG A 183 13.60 -6.45 -10.78
CA ARG A 183 12.45 -7.29 -10.40
C ARG A 183 11.15 -6.50 -10.42
N PHE A 184 11.14 -5.27 -9.91
CA PHE A 184 9.99 -4.38 -10.00
C PHE A 184 9.66 -3.98 -11.43
N LYS A 185 10.68 -3.72 -12.27
CA LYS A 185 10.47 -3.44 -13.70
C LYS A 185 9.87 -4.62 -14.45
N ASP A 186 10.26 -5.85 -14.14
CA ASP A 186 9.67 -7.06 -14.71
C ASP A 186 8.21 -7.26 -14.27
N ALA A 187 7.83 -6.76 -13.08
CA ALA A 187 6.43 -6.66 -12.66
C ALA A 187 5.70 -5.42 -13.21
N GLY A 188 6.37 -4.57 -13.99
CA GLY A 188 5.80 -3.39 -14.64
C GLY A 188 5.92 -2.07 -13.86
N PHE A 189 6.71 -2.01 -12.79
CA PHE A 189 6.90 -0.81 -11.97
C PHE A 189 8.14 0.00 -12.38
N ASN A 190 8.06 1.32 -12.23
CA ASN A 190 9.19 2.23 -12.37
C ASN A 190 9.79 2.59 -11.00
N THR A 191 10.99 3.18 -11.00
CA THR A 191 11.74 3.53 -9.78
C THR A 191 10.96 4.41 -8.80
N ALA A 192 10.16 5.36 -9.28
CA ALA A 192 9.36 6.21 -8.39
C ALA A 192 8.23 5.44 -7.71
N GLU A 193 7.64 4.47 -8.40
CA GLU A 193 6.64 3.57 -7.83
C GLU A 193 7.26 2.63 -6.78
N VAL A 194 8.49 2.13 -6.99
CA VAL A 194 9.21 1.33 -5.99
C VAL A 194 9.41 2.12 -4.69
N VAL A 195 9.94 3.34 -4.79
CA VAL A 195 10.15 4.20 -3.60
C VAL A 195 8.82 4.55 -2.93
N ALA A 196 7.74 4.73 -3.70
CA ALA A 196 6.41 4.96 -3.13
C ALA A 196 5.92 3.75 -2.32
N LEU A 197 6.10 2.52 -2.83
CA LEU A 197 5.67 1.28 -2.17
C LEU A 197 6.44 0.97 -0.88
N LEU A 198 7.70 1.41 -0.76
CA LEU A 198 8.54 1.21 0.44
C LEU A 198 8.16 2.11 1.63
N SER A 199 7.00 2.76 1.57
CA SER A 199 6.40 3.37 2.75
C SER A 199 5.90 2.32 3.76
N SER A 200 5.94 1.03 3.41
CA SER A 200 5.72 -0.13 4.28
C SER A 200 7.02 -0.93 4.48
N THR A 201 7.30 -1.45 5.69
CA THR A 201 8.52 -2.22 6.00
C THR A 201 8.23 -3.38 6.98
N GLY A 202 9.06 -4.44 6.96
CA GLY A 202 8.99 -5.65 7.81
C GLY A 202 10.41 -6.13 8.23
N GLY A 203 10.58 -7.23 8.98
CA GLY A 203 11.86 -7.52 9.71
C GLY A 203 12.60 -8.86 9.47
N ASN A 204 13.91 -8.84 9.84
CA ASN A 204 14.98 -9.88 9.97
C ASN A 204 15.56 -10.67 8.77
N GLN A 205 16.90 -10.86 8.82
CA GLN A 205 17.88 -11.02 7.71
C GLN A 205 17.84 -9.89 6.67
N GLY A 206 19.01 -9.42 6.23
CA GLY A 206 19.09 -8.16 5.47
C GLY A 206 18.83 -6.93 6.35
N GLU A 207 19.25 -6.95 7.61
CA GLU A 207 19.20 -5.78 8.50
C GLU A 207 20.55 -5.07 8.59
N VAL A 208 20.50 -3.76 8.80
CA VAL A 208 21.67 -2.92 9.07
C VAL A 208 21.43 -2.11 10.34
N GLN A 209 22.47 -1.44 10.84
CA GLN A 209 22.37 -0.64 12.05
C GLN A 209 21.29 0.45 11.91
N SER A 210 20.35 0.43 12.86
CA SER A 210 19.29 1.41 13.05
C SER A 210 19.78 2.63 13.87
N PRO A 211 19.25 3.85 13.63
CA PRO A 211 19.65 5.06 14.33
C PRO A 211 18.99 5.19 15.71
N LEU A 212 17.94 4.41 15.99
CA LEU A 212 17.18 4.44 17.24
C LEU A 212 17.08 3.06 17.88
N ARG A 213 17.08 3.02 19.21
CA ARG A 213 16.82 1.78 19.95
C ARG A 213 15.36 1.36 19.73
N GLY A 214 15.14 0.07 19.46
CA GLY A 214 13.81 -0.48 19.20
C GLY A 214 13.30 -0.25 17.79
N GLU A 215 14.01 0.54 16.96
CA GLU A 215 13.75 0.66 15.53
C GLU A 215 14.62 -0.35 14.78
N ILE A 216 14.04 -0.96 13.75
CA ILE A 216 14.71 -1.87 12.82
C ILE A 216 15.05 -1.12 11.53
N ARG A 217 16.08 -1.55 10.81
CA ARG A 217 16.39 -0.99 9.49
C ARG A 217 16.80 -2.10 8.54
N LEU A 218 16.08 -2.21 7.42
CA LEU A 218 16.44 -3.11 6.33
C LEU A 218 17.60 -2.55 5.51
N GLN A 219 18.44 -3.45 5.01
CA GLN A 219 19.57 -3.16 4.13
C GLN A 219 19.06 -2.53 2.82
N SER A 220 18.04 -3.13 2.21
CA SER A 220 17.38 -2.60 1.01
C SER A 220 16.96 -1.14 1.18
N ASP A 221 16.31 -0.80 2.30
CA ASP A 221 15.82 0.57 2.55
C ASP A 221 16.99 1.54 2.79
N SER A 222 18.01 1.08 3.52
CA SER A 222 19.22 1.84 3.75
C SER A 222 19.94 2.17 2.44
N GLU A 223 20.01 1.22 1.51
CA GLU A 223 20.63 1.39 0.20
C GLU A 223 19.76 2.24 -0.74
N LEU A 224 18.45 2.00 -0.80
CA LEU A 224 17.52 2.75 -1.65
C LEU A 224 17.40 4.22 -1.22
N ALA A 225 17.50 4.52 0.08
CA ALA A 225 17.54 5.90 0.55
C ALA A 225 18.81 6.66 0.10
N ARG A 226 19.87 5.95 -0.32
CA ARG A 226 21.18 6.52 -0.65
C ARG A 226 21.64 6.31 -2.10
N ASP A 227 21.01 5.43 -2.86
CA ASP A 227 21.32 5.21 -4.26
C ASP A 227 20.97 6.46 -5.09
N SER A 228 21.89 6.86 -5.97
CA SER A 228 21.75 8.06 -6.81
C SER A 228 20.46 8.11 -7.65
N ARG A 229 19.85 6.96 -7.94
CA ARG A 229 18.62 6.83 -8.73
C ARG A 229 17.35 7.08 -7.91
N THR A 230 17.41 6.89 -6.60
CA THR A 230 16.25 6.89 -5.69
C THR A 230 16.35 7.92 -4.58
N ALA A 231 17.56 8.31 -4.15
CA ALA A 231 17.80 9.16 -2.98
C ALA A 231 17.05 10.50 -3.03
N CYS A 232 16.99 11.16 -4.19
CA CYS A 232 16.24 12.41 -4.32
C CYS A 232 14.72 12.23 -4.29
N LEU A 233 14.21 11.08 -4.75
CA LEU A 233 12.79 10.75 -4.62
C LEU A 233 12.46 10.42 -3.16
N TRP A 234 13.31 9.64 -2.50
CA TRP A 234 13.21 9.30 -1.09
C TRP A 234 13.16 10.55 -0.20
N GLN A 235 14.17 11.43 -0.33
CA GLN A 235 14.20 12.70 0.39
C GLN A 235 13.03 13.61 0.01
N GLY A 236 12.54 13.50 -1.23
CA GLY A 236 11.44 14.29 -1.74
C GLY A 236 10.09 14.04 -1.07
N PHE A 237 9.95 13.02 -0.21
CA PHE A 237 8.76 12.79 0.62
C PHE A 237 8.86 13.41 2.03
N VAL A 238 10.07 13.78 2.46
CA VAL A 238 10.27 14.36 3.80
C VAL A 238 9.49 15.67 3.93
N ASN A 239 8.65 15.75 4.97
CA ASN A 239 7.76 16.89 5.24
C ASN A 239 6.72 17.19 4.12
N GLU A 240 6.45 16.22 3.24
CA GLU A 240 5.56 16.35 2.08
C GLU A 240 4.42 15.31 2.11
N GLN A 241 3.59 15.34 3.16
CA GLN A 241 2.52 14.35 3.41
C GLN A 241 1.60 14.12 2.19
N ALA A 242 1.14 15.20 1.55
CA ALA A 242 0.24 15.10 0.40
C ALA A 242 0.90 14.41 -0.79
N LYS A 243 2.21 14.64 -0.99
CA LYS A 243 2.97 14.00 -2.06
C LYS A 243 3.17 12.51 -1.77
N MET A 244 3.57 12.16 -0.55
CA MET A 244 3.77 10.77 -0.12
C MET A 244 2.48 9.95 -0.26
N THR A 245 1.38 10.45 0.32
CA THR A 245 0.07 9.79 0.27
C THR A 245 -0.48 9.65 -1.15
N SER A 246 -0.31 10.66 -2.00
CA SER A 246 -0.71 10.59 -3.41
C SER A 246 0.11 9.55 -4.18
N ALA A 247 1.43 9.55 -4.00
CA ALA A 247 2.31 8.59 -4.65
C ALA A 247 2.03 7.14 -4.19
N PHE A 248 1.89 6.92 -2.88
CA PHE A 248 1.56 5.63 -2.29
C PHE A 248 0.21 5.13 -2.81
N LYS A 249 -0.83 5.97 -2.79
CA LYS A 249 -2.15 5.63 -3.34
C LYS A 249 -2.06 5.18 -4.80
N SER A 250 -1.34 5.94 -5.64
CA SER A 250 -1.18 5.61 -7.05
C SER A 250 -0.43 4.28 -7.25
N ALA A 251 0.60 4.02 -6.46
CA ALA A 251 1.39 2.80 -6.58
C ALA A 251 0.61 1.58 -6.09
N MET A 252 -0.12 1.70 -4.98
CA MET A 252 -0.99 0.64 -4.45
C MET A 252 -2.16 0.33 -5.39
N ALA A 253 -2.78 1.34 -6.02
CA ALA A 253 -3.84 1.12 -7.01
C ALA A 253 -3.33 0.28 -8.21
N LYS A 254 -2.08 0.46 -8.61
CA LYS A 254 -1.42 -0.35 -9.64
C LYS A 254 -1.07 -1.75 -9.13
N LEU A 255 -0.49 -1.85 -7.93
CA LEU A 255 -0.13 -3.13 -7.29
C LEU A 255 -1.34 -4.05 -7.14
N ALA A 256 -2.45 -3.52 -6.64
CA ALA A 256 -3.65 -4.29 -6.37
C ALA A 256 -4.28 -4.93 -7.62
N VAL A 257 -3.92 -4.48 -8.82
CA VAL A 257 -4.49 -5.00 -10.09
C VAL A 257 -3.43 -5.65 -10.99
N VAL A 258 -2.23 -5.93 -10.48
CA VAL A 258 -1.22 -6.71 -11.22
C VAL A 258 -1.83 -8.06 -11.62
N GLY A 259 -1.64 -8.44 -12.88
CA GLY A 259 -2.24 -9.65 -13.47
C GLY A 259 -3.69 -9.50 -13.96
N HIS A 260 -4.36 -8.37 -13.68
CA HIS A 260 -5.77 -8.17 -13.98
C HIS A 260 -6.05 -7.08 -15.00
N ASN A 261 -7.18 -7.22 -15.70
CA ASN A 261 -7.71 -6.17 -16.56
C ASN A 261 -8.81 -5.41 -15.81
N VAL A 262 -8.50 -4.19 -15.38
CA VAL A 262 -9.42 -3.32 -14.61
C VAL A 262 -10.77 -3.07 -15.29
N ARG A 263 -10.87 -3.23 -16.62
CA ARG A 263 -12.15 -3.09 -17.36
C ARG A 263 -13.15 -4.20 -17.04
N ASN A 264 -12.67 -5.32 -16.51
CA ASN A 264 -13.49 -6.46 -16.10
C ASN A 264 -13.81 -6.44 -14.60
N MET A 265 -13.36 -5.41 -13.88
CA MET A 265 -13.52 -5.28 -12.44
C MET A 265 -14.54 -4.19 -12.10
N VAL A 266 -15.03 -4.22 -10.86
CA VAL A 266 -15.96 -3.22 -10.34
C VAL A 266 -15.22 -2.32 -9.35
N ASP A 267 -15.27 -1.00 -9.55
CA ASP A 267 -14.75 -0.06 -8.55
C ASP A 267 -15.68 -0.05 -7.33
N CYS A 268 -15.17 -0.55 -6.21
CA CYS A 268 -15.83 -0.59 -4.91
C CYS A 268 -15.06 0.24 -3.86
N SER A 269 -14.23 1.19 -4.30
CA SER A 269 -13.45 2.08 -3.42
C SER A 269 -14.32 2.87 -2.44
N GLU A 270 -15.62 3.02 -2.73
CA GLU A 270 -16.57 3.69 -1.84
C GLU A 270 -16.85 2.91 -0.54
N VAL A 271 -16.51 1.62 -0.47
CA VAL A 271 -16.66 0.79 0.73
C VAL A 271 -15.54 1.02 1.74
N ILE A 272 -14.32 1.32 1.27
CA ILE A 272 -13.14 1.52 2.14
C ILE A 272 -13.38 2.71 3.09
N PRO A 273 -13.15 2.64 4.41
CA PRO A 273 -13.39 3.77 5.30
C PRO A 273 -12.61 5.05 4.93
N GLN A 274 -13.08 6.21 5.40
CA GLN A 274 -12.34 7.46 5.29
C GLN A 274 -11.21 7.48 6.32
N THR A 275 -10.02 7.93 5.90
CA THR A 275 -8.85 7.96 6.77
C THR A 275 -8.87 9.16 7.70
N LYS A 276 -8.30 8.99 8.89
CA LYS A 276 -8.10 10.09 9.84
C LYS A 276 -6.90 10.93 9.37
N PRO A 277 -6.93 12.27 9.47
CA PRO A 277 -5.77 13.09 9.14
C PRO A 277 -4.63 12.88 10.16
N VAL A 278 -3.39 13.05 9.72
CA VAL A 278 -2.23 13.11 10.63
C VAL A 278 -2.19 14.49 11.32
N THR A 279 -1.80 14.52 12.60
CA THR A 279 -1.74 15.76 13.41
C THR A 279 -0.31 16.29 13.60
N GLY A 280 0.70 15.64 13.01
CA GLY A 280 2.12 15.98 13.14
C GLY A 280 2.76 16.52 11.85
N LYS A 281 3.98 17.04 11.98
CA LYS A 281 4.89 17.37 10.87
C LYS A 281 6.15 16.54 11.02
N ALA A 282 6.93 16.38 9.95
CA ALA A 282 8.21 15.69 10.06
C ALA A 282 9.14 16.39 11.07
N HIS A 283 9.77 15.63 11.95
CA HIS A 283 10.69 16.07 12.97
C HIS A 283 11.81 15.04 13.14
N PHE A 284 12.95 15.46 13.72
CA PHE A 284 13.96 14.53 14.18
C PHE A 284 13.58 13.97 15.55
N PRO A 285 13.84 12.68 15.81
CA PRO A 285 13.76 12.11 17.15
C PRO A 285 14.66 12.84 18.15
N ALA A 286 14.30 12.81 19.43
CA ALA A 286 15.09 13.43 20.49
C ALA A 286 16.53 12.88 20.48
N GLY A 287 17.50 13.79 20.57
CA GLY A 287 18.94 13.47 20.51
C GLY A 287 19.52 13.28 19.11
N LEU A 288 18.70 13.34 18.05
CA LEU A 288 19.16 13.41 16.67
C LEU A 288 18.91 14.78 16.05
N SER A 289 19.68 15.11 15.02
CA SER A 289 19.66 16.39 14.36
C SER A 289 20.03 16.27 12.88
N HIS A 290 20.09 17.41 12.19
CA HIS A 290 20.57 17.45 10.81
C HIS A 290 22.00 16.90 10.65
N ALA A 291 22.83 16.98 11.69
CA ALA A 291 24.20 16.46 11.68
C ALA A 291 24.27 14.93 11.55
N ASP A 292 23.19 14.24 11.90
CA ASP A 292 23.09 12.77 11.89
C ASP A 292 22.55 12.24 10.54
N ILE A 293 22.25 13.14 9.60
CA ILE A 293 21.74 12.79 8.27
C ILE A 293 22.88 12.50 7.30
N GLU A 294 22.90 11.27 6.79
CA GLU A 294 23.72 10.85 5.66
C GLU A 294 23.08 11.34 4.35
N GLN A 295 23.29 12.62 4.01
CA GLN A 295 22.67 13.24 2.83
C GLN A 295 23.13 12.57 1.53
N ALA A 296 22.16 12.11 0.72
CA ALA A 296 22.43 11.42 -0.53
C ALA A 296 21.80 12.06 -1.78
N CYS A 297 20.83 12.97 -1.63
CA CYS A 297 20.30 13.70 -2.77
C CYS A 297 21.26 14.82 -3.21
N ALA A 298 21.97 14.61 -4.33
CA ALA A 298 22.96 15.56 -4.83
C ALA A 298 22.37 16.91 -5.29
N SER A 299 21.09 16.94 -5.69
CA SER A 299 20.46 18.15 -6.24
C SER A 299 19.78 19.05 -5.21
N THR A 300 19.53 18.55 -4.00
CA THR A 300 18.71 19.27 -3.02
C THR A 300 19.16 18.90 -1.60
N PRO A 301 19.54 19.87 -0.75
CA PRO A 301 19.87 19.61 0.64
C PRO A 301 18.69 19.02 1.42
N PHE A 302 18.97 18.20 2.43
CA PHE A 302 17.93 17.68 3.32
C PHE A 302 17.24 18.84 4.07
N PRO A 303 15.90 18.85 4.16
CA PRO A 303 15.15 19.97 4.76
C PRO A 303 15.47 20.15 6.25
N THR A 304 15.41 21.39 6.72
CA THR A 304 15.54 21.68 8.15
C THR A 304 14.26 21.30 8.89
N LEU A 305 14.37 20.38 9.84
CA LEU A 305 13.27 19.91 10.69
C LEU A 305 13.53 20.28 12.15
N PRO A 306 12.48 20.47 12.97
CA PRO A 306 12.65 20.55 14.42
C PRO A 306 13.12 19.20 14.99
N THR A 307 13.83 19.22 16.10
CA THR A 307 14.18 18.03 16.89
C THR A 307 13.25 17.95 18.10
N ASP A 308 12.77 16.75 18.43
CA ASP A 308 11.94 16.55 19.61
C ASP A 308 12.69 16.93 20.90
N PRO A 309 12.03 17.61 21.85
CA PRO A 309 12.65 17.95 23.11
C PRO A 309 12.78 16.72 24.01
N GLY A 310 13.75 16.75 24.92
CA GLY A 310 13.91 15.73 25.97
C GLY A 310 14.96 14.66 25.65
N PRO A 311 15.02 13.59 26.45
CA PRO A 311 16.00 12.52 26.27
C PRO A 311 15.61 11.60 25.10
N VAL A 312 16.60 10.93 24.51
CA VAL A 312 16.40 9.84 23.55
C VAL A 312 15.50 8.78 24.17
N THR A 313 14.44 8.39 23.46
CA THR A 313 13.53 7.30 23.84
C THR A 313 13.72 6.08 22.94
N SER A 314 13.28 4.91 23.40
CA SER A 314 13.20 3.71 22.56
C SER A 314 11.88 3.70 21.82
N VAL A 315 11.89 3.29 20.55
CA VAL A 315 10.66 2.93 19.84
C VAL A 315 10.08 1.69 20.50
N ALA A 316 8.77 1.71 20.77
CA ALA A 316 8.05 0.59 21.37
C ALA A 316 7.81 -0.51 20.32
N ALA A 317 7.88 -1.77 20.73
CA ALA A 317 7.44 -2.86 19.87
C ALA A 317 5.93 -2.74 19.62
N VAL A 318 5.50 -3.09 18.41
CA VAL A 318 4.09 -3.29 18.10
C VAL A 318 3.62 -4.49 18.95
N PRO A 319 2.49 -4.37 19.69
CA PRO A 319 1.91 -5.52 20.38
C PRO A 319 1.58 -6.61 19.35
N PRO A 320 1.96 -7.87 19.60
CA PRO A 320 1.50 -8.98 18.77
C PRO A 320 0.00 -9.19 18.95
N SER A 321 -0.59 -9.94 18.02
CA SER A 321 -1.94 -10.49 18.06
C SER A 321 -2.24 -11.33 19.31
#